data_AF-A0A3N5KGH5-F1
#
_entry.id   AF-A0A3N5KGH5-F1
#
_cell.length_a   1.000
_cell.length_b   1.000
_cell.length_c   1.000
_cell.angle_alpha   90.00
_cell.angle_beta   90.00
_cell.angle_gamma   90.00
#
_symmetry.space_group_name_H-M   'P 1'
#
loop_
_entity.id
_entity.type
_entity.pdbx_description
1 polymer ?
#
loop_
_entity_poly.entity_id
_entity_poly.type
_entity_poly.pdbx_seq_one_letter_code
_entity_poly.pdbx_strand_id
1 'polypeptide(L)'
;MTVRCARLRLCVASVLVAGAISACAATPQTTGAPPSEDAMAAAAAGAAAAPTTINFDKVPSIRAAFFYPWFPETWAAPNGGTYTNYTPTAGLYDSGLLSTMARQVDELVYARVDVAISSWWGPGTPTASRFEKILTTTTTKRVQWAIYYEREGYGNPSSAEIVNDLRPLVTAHATNSRLFRLGGQFVVFVYAGPNDNCAMATRWVSAANELGIYVVLKVFGGYRQCASQPDAWHQYAPAVATDAQLPWSYSVSPGFWLYGEGVRLARDPAAFRRNVESMVAAKPKFQLITTFNEWGEGTSVEPAQQWPSPSGKGVYLDILHDIPPR
;
A
#
# COMPACT_ATOMS: atom_id res chain seq x y z
N MET A 1 -23.84 -20.84 -19.94
CA MET A 1 -22.47 -20.29 -20.07
C MET A 1 -22.26 -19.37 -18.90
N THR A 2 -21.46 -19.83 -17.93
CA THR A 2 -21.46 -19.37 -16.54
C THR A 2 -20.02 -19.15 -16.15
N VAL A 3 -19.61 -17.92 -15.82
CA VAL A 3 -18.22 -17.61 -15.45
C VAL A 3 -17.98 -18.01 -14.01
N ARG A 4 -17.32 -19.15 -13.83
CA ARG A 4 -16.73 -19.60 -12.58
C ARG A 4 -15.41 -18.88 -12.36
N CYS A 5 -15.15 -18.49 -11.10
CA CYS A 5 -13.82 -18.25 -10.53
C CYS A 5 -12.76 -19.18 -11.17
N ALA A 6 -11.89 -18.60 -11.98
CA ALA A 6 -10.81 -19.32 -12.64
C ALA A 6 -9.67 -19.56 -11.64
N ARG A 7 -9.61 -20.79 -11.13
CA ARG A 7 -8.38 -21.41 -10.65
C ARG A 7 -7.41 -21.46 -11.82
N LEU A 8 -6.28 -20.75 -11.74
CA LEU A 8 -5.18 -20.91 -12.68
C LEU A 8 -4.43 -22.21 -12.33
N ARG A 9 -4.77 -23.30 -13.00
CA ARG A 9 -3.95 -24.51 -13.07
C ARG A 9 -2.91 -24.31 -14.16
N LEU A 10 -1.65 -24.17 -13.78
CA LEU A 10 -0.53 -24.16 -14.72
C LEU A 10 -0.23 -25.61 -15.12
N CYS A 11 -0.52 -25.95 -16.38
CA CYS A 11 -0.04 -27.19 -16.99
C CYS A 11 1.46 -27.04 -17.27
N VAL A 12 2.27 -27.88 -16.62
CA VAL A 12 3.69 -28.07 -16.92
C VAL A 12 3.79 -28.81 -18.24
N ALA A 13 4.35 -28.16 -19.26
CA ALA A 13 4.82 -28.83 -20.47
C ALA A 13 6.32 -29.06 -20.34
N SER A 14 6.70 -30.32 -20.12
CA SER A 14 8.08 -30.79 -20.09
C SER A 14 8.70 -30.68 -21.48
N VAL A 15 9.85 -30.01 -21.60
CA VAL A 15 10.73 -30.11 -22.76
C VAL A 15 12.04 -30.73 -22.31
N LEU A 16 12.25 -31.97 -22.74
CA LEU A 16 13.53 -32.67 -22.73
C LEU A 16 14.38 -32.13 -23.90
N VAL A 17 15.57 -31.61 -23.61
CA VAL A 17 16.65 -31.51 -24.60
C VAL A 17 17.87 -32.20 -24.00
N ALA A 18 18.35 -33.20 -24.74
CA ALA A 18 19.58 -33.95 -24.50
C ALA A 18 20.66 -33.51 -25.50
N GLY A 19 21.92 -33.63 -25.08
CA GLY A 19 23.14 -33.51 -25.92
C GLY A 19 23.83 -32.14 -25.78
N ALA A 20 25.16 -32.02 -25.75
CA ALA A 20 26.23 -33.00 -25.84
C ALA A 20 27.50 -32.40 -25.21
N ILE A 21 28.41 -33.29 -24.83
CA ILE A 21 29.74 -33.02 -24.26
C ILE A 21 30.62 -32.35 -25.32
N SER A 22 31.36 -31.30 -24.94
CA SER A 22 32.61 -30.95 -25.62
C SER A 22 33.59 -30.32 -24.63
N ALA A 23 34.74 -30.97 -24.51
CA ALA A 23 35.87 -30.56 -23.70
C ALA A 23 36.79 -29.63 -24.50
N CYS A 24 37.34 -28.59 -23.86
CA CYS A 24 38.60 -28.00 -24.33
C CYS A 24 39.43 -27.40 -23.18
N ALA A 25 40.62 -27.99 -23.04
CA ALA A 25 41.91 -27.49 -22.58
C ALA A 25 42.00 -26.38 -21.51
N ALA A 26 42.60 -26.75 -20.37
CA ALA A 26 43.17 -25.86 -19.38
C ALA A 26 44.53 -25.30 -19.81
N THR A 27 44.81 -24.04 -19.44
CA THR A 27 46.16 -23.46 -19.37
C THR A 27 46.52 -23.17 -17.90
N PRO A 28 47.80 -23.26 -17.50
CA PRO A 28 48.18 -23.23 -16.09
C PRO A 28 48.35 -21.80 -15.58
N GLN A 29 47.63 -21.44 -14.51
CA GLN A 29 47.90 -20.25 -13.72
C GLN A 29 48.59 -20.61 -12.40
N THR A 30 49.59 -19.79 -12.11
CA THR A 30 50.57 -19.85 -11.03
C THR A 30 49.94 -19.78 -9.63
N THR A 31 50.42 -20.62 -8.73
CA THR A 31 50.02 -20.74 -7.33
C THR A 31 50.39 -19.49 -6.51
N GLY A 32 49.39 -18.68 -6.18
CA GLY A 32 49.40 -17.78 -5.02
C GLY A 32 48.41 -18.32 -3.98
N ALA A 33 48.86 -18.53 -2.74
CA ALA A 33 48.00 -19.03 -1.67
C ALA A 33 46.83 -18.06 -1.42
N PRO A 34 45.58 -18.54 -1.28
CA PRO A 34 44.46 -17.69 -0.89
C PRO A 34 44.66 -17.21 0.56
N PRO A 35 44.30 -15.96 0.90
CA PRO A 35 44.22 -15.55 2.29
C PRO A 35 43.14 -16.37 3.02
N SER A 36 43.38 -16.67 4.30
CA SER A 36 42.46 -17.46 5.12
C SER A 36 41.07 -16.82 5.22
N GLU A 37 40.02 -17.66 5.22
CA GLU A 37 38.61 -17.26 5.33
C GLU A 37 38.32 -16.35 6.54
N ASP A 38 39.14 -16.47 7.60
CA ASP A 38 39.02 -15.66 8.82
C ASP A 38 39.32 -14.16 8.60
N ALA A 39 40.11 -13.80 7.58
CA ALA A 39 40.50 -12.39 7.34
C ALA A 39 39.45 -11.59 6.55
N MET A 40 38.55 -12.25 5.81
CA MET A 40 37.47 -11.59 5.06
C MET A 40 36.19 -11.40 5.89
N ALA A 41 36.01 -12.14 6.99
CA ALA A 41 34.84 -12.05 7.84
C ALA A 41 34.84 -10.82 8.78
N ALA A 42 35.99 -10.18 9.02
CA ALA A 42 36.11 -9.07 9.98
C ALA A 42 35.82 -7.67 9.41
N ALA A 43 35.68 -7.51 8.08
CA ALA A 43 35.52 -6.18 7.46
C ALA A 43 34.09 -5.84 6.98
N ALA A 44 33.10 -6.74 7.16
CA ALA A 44 31.73 -6.55 6.68
C ALA A 44 30.68 -6.41 7.80
N ALA A 45 31.10 -6.31 9.07
CA ALA A 45 30.19 -6.03 10.19
C ALA A 45 29.95 -4.52 10.33
N GLY A 46 29.35 -3.91 9.30
CA GLY A 46 28.68 -2.62 9.47
C GLY A 46 27.49 -2.85 10.41
N ALA A 47 27.59 -2.37 11.65
CA ALA A 47 26.54 -2.48 12.64
C ALA A 47 25.22 -1.97 12.03
N ALA A 48 24.27 -2.86 11.81
CA ALA A 48 22.89 -2.49 11.53
C ALA A 48 22.45 -1.58 12.67
N ALA A 49 22.18 -0.31 12.36
CA ALA A 49 21.65 0.62 13.35
C ALA A 49 20.36 0.00 13.92
N ALA A 50 20.30 -0.10 15.25
CA ALA A 50 19.09 -0.54 15.93
C ALA A 50 17.89 0.31 15.44
N PRO A 51 16.69 -0.29 15.26
CA PRO A 51 15.52 0.46 14.82
C PRO A 51 15.34 1.64 15.75
N THR A 52 15.41 2.84 15.19
CA THR A 52 15.29 4.06 15.97
C THR A 52 13.86 4.11 16.46
N THR A 53 13.63 3.99 17.76
CA THR A 53 12.30 4.16 18.35
C THR A 53 11.85 5.60 18.08
N ILE A 54 11.05 5.79 17.03
CA ILE A 54 10.52 7.11 16.69
C ILE A 54 9.60 7.53 17.83
N ASN A 55 9.99 8.58 18.56
CA ASN A 55 9.12 9.21 19.53
C ASN A 55 7.99 9.93 18.79
N PHE A 56 6.82 9.28 18.71
CA PHE A 56 5.66 9.80 18.00
C PHE A 56 5.07 11.07 18.63
N ASP A 57 5.39 11.40 19.88
CA ASP A 57 4.95 12.65 20.51
C ASP A 57 5.67 13.88 19.95
N LYS A 58 6.78 13.69 19.22
CA LYS A 58 7.61 14.76 18.67
C LYS A 58 7.57 14.88 17.15
N VAL A 59 6.77 14.03 16.49
CA VAL A 59 6.63 14.04 15.03
C VAL A 59 5.16 14.25 14.69
N PRO A 60 4.80 15.22 13.84
CA PRO A 60 3.41 15.40 13.40
C PRO A 60 2.81 14.10 12.87
N SER A 61 1.50 13.92 13.08
CA SER A 61 0.78 12.82 12.44
C SER A 61 0.89 12.91 10.92
N ILE A 62 0.96 11.76 10.26
CA ILE A 62 0.89 11.67 8.80
C ILE A 62 -0.54 11.37 8.40
N ARG A 63 -1.17 12.26 7.63
CA ARG A 63 -2.48 11.97 7.02
C ARG A 63 -2.29 11.18 5.73
N ALA A 64 -2.87 9.99 5.69
CA ALA A 64 -2.75 9.10 4.54
C ALA A 64 -4.11 8.56 4.08
N ALA A 65 -4.26 8.35 2.78
CA ALA A 65 -5.48 7.79 2.20
C ALA A 65 -5.16 6.56 1.35
N PHE A 66 -5.95 5.49 1.50
CA PHE A 66 -5.87 4.33 0.61
C PHE A 66 -6.35 4.71 -0.78
N PHE A 67 -5.54 4.40 -1.80
CA PHE A 67 -5.70 4.86 -3.17
C PHE A 67 -5.62 3.68 -4.14
N TYR A 68 -6.52 3.62 -5.12
CA TYR A 68 -6.69 2.48 -6.01
C TYR A 68 -6.48 2.88 -7.48
N PRO A 69 -5.32 2.57 -8.08
CA PRO A 69 -4.99 2.92 -9.46
C PRO A 69 -5.46 1.86 -10.47
N TRP A 70 -6.58 1.17 -10.25
CA TRP A 70 -7.00 0.01 -11.05
C TRP A 70 -8.16 0.28 -12.03
N PHE A 71 -8.46 1.56 -12.27
CA PHE A 71 -9.45 1.93 -13.27
C PHE A 71 -8.76 2.08 -14.64
N PRO A 72 -9.42 1.68 -15.74
CA PRO A 72 -10.84 1.36 -15.86
C PRO A 72 -11.22 -0.11 -15.60
N GLU A 73 -10.28 -0.98 -15.27
CA GLU A 73 -10.49 -2.43 -15.19
C GLU A 73 -11.59 -2.86 -14.21
N THR A 74 -11.84 -2.05 -13.17
CA THR A 74 -12.84 -2.32 -12.13
C THR A 74 -14.13 -1.54 -12.29
N TRP A 75 -14.36 -0.81 -13.40
CA TRP A 75 -15.65 -0.15 -13.64
C TRP A 75 -16.75 -1.12 -14.07
N ALA A 76 -16.42 -2.21 -14.76
CA ALA A 76 -17.40 -3.13 -15.30
C ALA A 76 -17.89 -4.10 -14.21
N ALA A 77 -19.19 -4.12 -13.93
CA ALA A 77 -19.81 -5.12 -13.07
C ALA A 77 -20.07 -6.42 -13.85
N PRO A 78 -20.05 -7.59 -13.20
CA PRO A 78 -20.30 -8.89 -13.87
C PRO A 78 -21.66 -9.00 -14.56
N ASN A 79 -22.65 -8.20 -14.14
CA ASN A 79 -23.99 -8.14 -14.73
C ASN A 79 -24.11 -7.17 -15.91
N GLY A 80 -23.00 -6.60 -16.40
CA GLY A 80 -22.98 -5.62 -17.48
C GLY A 80 -23.27 -4.18 -17.04
N GLY A 81 -23.46 -3.93 -15.74
CA GLY A 81 -23.59 -2.58 -15.17
C GLY A 81 -22.25 -1.95 -14.81
N THR A 82 -22.29 -0.83 -14.08
CA THR A 82 -21.10 -0.20 -13.49
C THR A 82 -20.91 -0.70 -12.06
N TYR A 83 -19.69 -1.13 -11.70
CA TYR A 83 -19.35 -1.68 -10.38
C TYR A 83 -19.13 -0.56 -9.34
N THR A 84 -20.18 0.21 -9.08
CA THR A 84 -20.25 1.19 -7.99
C THR A 84 -21.71 1.56 -7.70
N ASN A 85 -22.01 1.94 -6.46
CA ASN A 85 -23.32 2.47 -6.07
C ASN A 85 -23.41 4.00 -6.19
N TYR A 86 -22.33 4.67 -6.64
CA TYR A 86 -22.22 6.14 -6.67
C TYR A 86 -21.83 6.65 -8.06
N THR A 87 -21.84 7.97 -8.23
CA THR A 87 -21.55 8.61 -9.52
C THR A 87 -20.36 9.56 -9.35
N PRO A 88 -19.13 9.12 -9.66
CA PRO A 88 -17.96 9.97 -9.61
C PRO A 88 -18.19 11.25 -10.41
N THR A 89 -17.85 12.41 -9.85
CA THR A 89 -17.98 13.69 -10.55
C THR A 89 -17.14 13.72 -11.82
N ALA A 90 -15.99 13.04 -11.79
CA ALA A 90 -15.09 12.89 -12.94
C ALA A 90 -15.52 11.80 -13.94
N GLY A 91 -16.65 11.12 -13.71
CA GLY A 91 -17.11 10.00 -14.52
C GLY A 91 -16.26 8.73 -14.36
N LEU A 92 -16.47 7.77 -15.26
CA LEU A 92 -15.74 6.50 -15.30
C LEU A 92 -14.37 6.70 -15.94
N TYR A 93 -13.41 7.18 -15.14
CA TYR A 93 -12.09 7.59 -15.61
C TYR A 93 -11.11 6.41 -15.79
N ASP A 94 -10.02 6.65 -16.53
CA ASP A 94 -8.88 5.73 -16.61
C ASP A 94 -7.74 6.25 -15.71
N SER A 95 -7.27 5.41 -14.78
CA SER A 95 -6.17 5.72 -13.83
C SER A 95 -4.80 5.80 -14.52
N GLY A 96 -4.70 5.32 -15.76
CA GLY A 96 -3.54 5.46 -16.62
C GLY A 96 -3.43 6.84 -17.28
N LEU A 97 -4.46 7.68 -17.27
CA LEU A 97 -4.40 9.02 -17.89
C LEU A 97 -3.71 10.04 -16.97
N LEU A 98 -2.84 10.87 -17.57
CA LEU A 98 -2.14 11.93 -16.86
C LEU A 98 -3.08 12.98 -16.27
N SER A 99 -4.18 13.29 -16.97
CA SER A 99 -5.20 14.23 -16.50
C SER A 99 -5.96 13.70 -15.28
N THR A 100 -6.28 12.40 -15.25
CA THR A 100 -6.86 11.74 -14.07
C THR A 100 -5.91 11.85 -12.89
N MET A 101 -4.63 11.52 -13.09
CA MET A 101 -3.62 11.56 -12.03
C MET A 101 -3.42 12.97 -11.49
N ALA A 102 -3.27 13.97 -12.37
CA ALA A 102 -3.10 15.36 -11.96
C ALA A 102 -4.29 15.85 -11.11
N ARG A 103 -5.53 15.57 -11.56
CA ARG A 103 -6.74 15.91 -10.80
C ARG A 103 -6.74 15.28 -9.40
N GLN A 104 -6.45 13.99 -9.32
CA GLN A 104 -6.48 13.26 -8.05
C GLN A 104 -5.38 13.71 -7.10
N VAL A 105 -4.18 14.02 -7.62
CA VAL A 105 -3.12 14.65 -6.82
C VAL A 105 -3.57 16.01 -6.28
N ASP A 106 -4.22 16.85 -7.09
CA ASP A 106 -4.75 18.14 -6.63
C ASP A 106 -5.85 17.97 -5.56
N GLU A 107 -6.69 16.94 -5.67
CA GLU A 107 -7.70 16.59 -4.68
C GLU A 107 -7.09 16.09 -3.37
N LEU A 108 -6.04 15.27 -3.43
CA LEU A 108 -5.28 14.82 -2.26
C LEU A 108 -4.58 16.00 -1.56
N VAL A 109 -3.95 16.89 -2.32
CA VAL A 109 -3.35 18.14 -1.80
C VAL A 109 -4.41 19.01 -1.13
N TYR A 110 -5.56 19.19 -1.79
CA TYR A 110 -6.68 19.96 -1.23
C TYR A 110 -7.15 19.35 0.10
N ALA A 111 -7.34 18.05 0.17
CA ALA A 111 -7.76 17.34 1.39
C ALA A 111 -6.68 17.26 2.49
N ARG A 112 -5.50 17.86 2.27
CA ARG A 112 -4.34 17.83 3.18
C ARG A 112 -3.88 16.40 3.46
N VAL A 113 -3.94 15.53 2.46
CA VAL A 113 -3.35 14.18 2.53
C VAL A 113 -1.85 14.32 2.25
N ASP A 114 -1.03 13.87 3.18
CA ASP A 114 0.43 13.86 3.04
C ASP A 114 0.89 12.65 2.22
N VAL A 115 0.19 11.52 2.36
CA VAL A 115 0.57 10.23 1.75
C VAL A 115 -0.61 9.54 1.07
N ALA A 116 -0.48 9.23 -0.22
CA ALA A 116 -1.37 8.29 -0.87
C ALA A 116 -0.80 6.87 -0.79
N ILE A 117 -1.57 5.94 -0.23
CA ILE A 117 -1.19 4.53 -0.07
C ILE A 117 -1.77 3.76 -1.26
N SER A 118 -0.97 3.60 -2.30
CA SER A 118 -1.40 3.02 -3.58
C SER A 118 -1.51 1.50 -3.50
N SER A 119 -2.69 0.94 -3.74
CA SER A 119 -2.90 -0.49 -3.97
C SER A 119 -1.89 -1.02 -5.00
N TRP A 120 -1.23 -2.13 -4.66
CA TRP A 120 -0.13 -2.69 -5.41
C TRP A 120 -0.14 -4.23 -5.36
N TRP A 121 -0.26 -4.85 -6.54
CA TRP A 121 -0.48 -6.29 -6.71
C TRP A 121 0.76 -7.08 -7.15
N GLY A 122 1.95 -6.50 -7.09
CA GLY A 122 3.16 -7.18 -7.53
C GLY A 122 3.67 -6.73 -8.90
N PRO A 123 4.90 -7.13 -9.25
CA PRO A 123 5.49 -6.88 -10.58
C PRO A 123 4.63 -7.44 -11.71
N GLY A 124 4.66 -6.79 -12.87
CA GLY A 124 3.90 -7.22 -14.06
C GLY A 124 2.40 -6.93 -14.03
N THR A 125 1.88 -6.31 -12.96
CA THR A 125 0.47 -5.92 -12.86
C THR A 125 0.22 -4.48 -13.36
N PRO A 126 -1.02 -4.12 -13.75
CA PRO A 126 -1.38 -2.74 -14.07
C PRO A 126 -1.08 -1.77 -12.91
N THR A 127 -1.31 -2.20 -11.67
CA THR A 127 -1.05 -1.37 -10.48
C THR A 127 0.44 -1.06 -10.30
N ALA A 128 1.35 -2.01 -10.57
CA ALA A 128 2.78 -1.74 -10.53
C ALA A 128 3.22 -0.77 -11.63
N SER A 129 2.74 -0.96 -12.86
CA SER A 129 3.05 -0.06 -13.99
C SER A 129 2.52 1.35 -13.76
N ARG A 130 1.33 1.49 -13.16
CA ARG A 130 0.75 2.79 -12.81
C ARG A 130 1.45 3.43 -11.62
N PHE A 131 1.96 2.66 -10.66
CA PHE A 131 2.77 3.19 -9.57
C PHE A 131 4.06 3.84 -10.09
N GLU A 132 4.76 3.21 -11.02
CA GLU A 132 5.91 3.82 -11.72
C GLU A 132 5.55 5.14 -12.42
N LYS A 133 4.40 5.15 -13.09
CA LYS A 133 3.88 6.37 -13.74
C LYS A 133 3.53 7.45 -12.71
N ILE A 134 2.92 7.09 -11.59
CA ILE A 134 2.59 8.00 -10.49
C ILE A 134 3.85 8.70 -9.98
N LEU A 135 4.92 7.94 -9.74
CA LEU A 135 6.18 8.47 -9.21
C LEU A 135 6.90 9.42 -10.16
N THR A 136 6.71 9.25 -11.46
CA THR A 136 7.32 10.09 -12.50
C THR A 136 6.47 11.31 -12.88
N THR A 137 5.16 11.26 -12.62
CA THR A 137 4.21 12.30 -13.06
C THR A 137 3.72 13.20 -11.93
N THR A 138 3.84 12.77 -10.67
CA THR A 138 3.55 13.63 -9.51
C THR A 138 4.61 14.72 -9.41
N THR A 139 4.27 15.96 -9.77
CA THR A 139 5.23 17.08 -9.76
C THR A 139 5.37 17.73 -8.38
N THR A 140 4.32 17.73 -7.56
CA THR A 140 4.32 18.31 -6.21
C THR A 140 5.02 17.43 -5.18
N LYS A 141 5.67 18.03 -4.18
CA LYS A 141 6.17 17.33 -2.98
C LYS A 141 5.16 17.30 -1.83
N ARG A 142 3.98 17.90 -2.02
CA ARG A 142 2.93 17.98 -0.99
C ARG A 142 2.25 16.64 -0.72
N VAL A 143 2.31 15.72 -1.68
CA VAL A 143 1.85 14.34 -1.55
C VAL A 143 3.01 13.42 -1.86
N GLN A 144 3.27 12.46 -0.99
CA GLN A 144 4.19 11.35 -1.20
C GLN A 144 3.42 10.04 -1.34
N TRP A 145 4.11 9.00 -1.79
CA TRP A 145 3.48 7.73 -2.17
C TRP A 145 4.08 6.57 -1.39
N ALA A 146 3.21 5.83 -0.73
CA ALA A 146 3.48 4.49 -0.19
C ALA A 146 2.77 3.45 -1.07
N ILE A 147 3.12 2.18 -0.92
CA ILE A 147 2.33 1.08 -1.50
C ILE A 147 1.49 0.39 -0.43
N TYR A 148 0.37 -0.17 -0.85
CA TYR A 148 -0.42 -1.14 -0.12
C TYR A 148 -0.27 -2.50 -0.82
N TYR A 149 0.53 -3.39 -0.23
CA TYR A 149 0.83 -4.69 -0.79
C TYR A 149 -0.37 -5.63 -0.61
N GLU A 150 -1.06 -5.91 -1.70
CA GLU A 150 -2.35 -6.62 -1.70
C GLU A 150 -2.18 -8.14 -1.61
N ARG A 151 -1.13 -8.70 -2.24
CA ARG A 151 -0.97 -10.15 -2.44
C ARG A 151 -0.96 -10.94 -1.14
N GLU A 152 -0.56 -10.35 -0.02
CA GLU A 152 -0.61 -10.99 1.30
C GLU A 152 -2.05 -11.43 1.63
N GLY A 153 -3.05 -10.57 1.39
CA GLY A 153 -4.44 -10.86 1.72
C GLY A 153 -5.08 -11.99 0.90
N TYR A 154 -4.41 -12.43 -0.16
CA TYR A 154 -4.90 -13.44 -1.11
C TYR A 154 -3.96 -14.65 -1.22
N GLY A 155 -2.88 -14.66 -0.44
CA GLY A 155 -1.82 -15.65 -0.53
C GLY A 155 -1.12 -15.85 0.81
N ASN A 156 0.09 -16.37 0.77
CA ASN A 156 0.97 -16.52 1.93
C ASN A 156 2.42 -16.40 1.44
N PRO A 157 2.82 -15.25 0.89
CA PRO A 157 4.12 -15.10 0.27
C PRO A 157 5.22 -15.31 1.31
N SER A 158 6.25 -16.05 0.90
CA SER A 158 7.48 -16.23 1.66
C SER A 158 8.24 -14.91 1.77
N SER A 159 9.15 -14.81 2.76
CA SER A 159 10.05 -13.65 2.87
C SER A 159 10.83 -13.41 1.57
N ALA A 160 11.25 -14.47 0.88
CA ALA A 160 11.98 -14.37 -0.38
C ALA A 160 11.09 -13.80 -1.52
N GLU A 161 9.83 -14.20 -1.60
CA GLU A 161 8.88 -13.62 -2.57
C GLU A 161 8.64 -12.14 -2.29
N ILE A 162 8.43 -11.75 -1.03
CA ILE A 162 8.28 -10.34 -0.63
C ILE A 162 9.52 -9.53 -1.04
N VAL A 163 10.72 -10.06 -0.75
CA VAL A 163 11.99 -9.44 -1.13
C VAL A 163 12.12 -9.30 -2.65
N ASN A 164 11.80 -10.33 -3.41
CA ASN A 164 11.89 -10.32 -4.87
C ASN A 164 10.92 -9.31 -5.49
N ASP A 165 9.71 -9.19 -4.94
CA ASP A 165 8.70 -8.24 -5.38
C ASP A 165 9.13 -6.78 -5.13
N LEU A 166 9.70 -6.49 -3.96
CA LEU A 166 9.92 -5.12 -3.50
C LEU A 166 11.32 -4.56 -3.79
N ARG A 167 12.35 -5.42 -3.92
CA ARG A 167 13.74 -4.97 -4.17
C ARG A 167 13.88 -4.06 -5.39
N PRO A 168 13.19 -4.31 -6.53
CA PRO A 168 13.25 -3.41 -7.67
C PRO A 168 12.74 -2.00 -7.33
N LEU A 169 11.62 -1.88 -6.62
CA LEU A 169 11.06 -0.59 -6.20
C LEU A 169 12.00 0.14 -5.23
N VAL A 170 12.52 -0.57 -4.23
CA VAL A 170 13.44 -0.02 -3.23
C VAL A 170 14.72 0.51 -3.89
N THR A 171 15.28 -0.25 -4.83
CA THR A 171 16.53 0.10 -5.51
C THR A 171 16.34 1.22 -6.55
N ALA A 172 15.37 1.06 -7.45
CA ALA A 172 15.18 1.98 -8.58
C ALA A 172 14.76 3.38 -8.12
N HIS A 173 14.04 3.48 -7.00
CA HIS A 173 13.50 4.74 -6.47
C HIS A 173 14.14 5.17 -5.15
N ALA A 174 15.36 4.71 -4.86
CA ALA A 174 16.08 5.03 -3.62
C ALA A 174 16.13 6.55 -3.35
N THR A 175 16.36 7.35 -4.39
CA THR A 175 16.46 8.83 -4.32
C THR A 175 15.18 9.56 -4.74
N ASN A 176 14.11 8.84 -5.11
CA ASN A 176 12.89 9.46 -5.57
C ASN A 176 12.15 10.12 -4.40
N SER A 177 12.21 11.45 -4.34
CA SER A 177 11.55 12.25 -3.29
C SER A 177 10.00 12.16 -3.28
N ARG A 178 9.38 11.50 -4.27
CA ARG A 178 7.94 11.20 -4.25
C ARG A 178 7.61 9.94 -3.46
N LEU A 179 8.56 9.04 -3.23
CA LEU A 179 8.32 7.93 -2.32
C LEU A 179 8.26 8.43 -0.88
N PHE A 180 7.25 7.97 -0.15
CA PHE A 180 7.12 8.25 1.25
C PHE A 180 8.13 7.42 2.05
N ARG A 181 8.91 8.12 2.87
CA ARG A 181 9.95 7.51 3.70
C ARG A 181 9.84 7.97 5.14
N LEU A 182 10.05 7.06 6.07
CA LEU A 182 10.19 7.33 7.49
C LEU A 182 11.56 6.84 7.95
N GLY A 183 12.36 7.72 8.57
CA GLY A 183 13.74 7.39 8.94
C GLY A 183 14.62 6.99 7.73
N GLY A 184 14.30 7.46 6.52
CA GLY A 184 14.98 7.07 5.28
C GLY A 184 14.47 5.76 4.66
N GLN A 185 13.70 4.96 5.39
CA GLN A 185 13.17 3.69 4.92
C GLN A 185 11.88 3.90 4.10
N PHE A 186 11.73 3.17 2.99
CA PHE A 186 10.51 3.21 2.18
C PHE A 186 9.36 2.58 2.97
N VAL A 187 8.21 3.24 3.02
CA VAL A 187 7.06 2.78 3.80
C VAL A 187 6.16 1.88 2.95
N VAL A 188 5.91 0.67 3.46
CA VAL A 188 5.07 -0.34 2.83
C VAL A 188 3.93 -0.72 3.78
N PHE A 189 2.70 -0.42 3.39
CA PHE A 189 1.51 -0.96 4.06
C PHE A 189 1.18 -2.34 3.48
N VAL A 190 0.64 -3.23 4.29
CA VAL A 190 0.40 -4.63 3.89
C VAL A 190 -1.03 -5.03 4.20
N TYR A 191 -1.78 -5.44 3.19
CA TYR A 191 -3.11 -6.00 3.41
C TYR A 191 -3.01 -7.37 4.11
N ALA A 192 -4.09 -7.87 4.67
CA ALA A 192 -4.08 -9.16 5.34
C ALA A 192 -5.43 -9.85 5.19
N GLY A 193 -5.37 -11.16 4.97
CA GLY A 193 -6.48 -12.07 4.89
C GLY A 193 -6.95 -12.48 6.30
N PRO A 194 -8.09 -13.19 6.37
CA PRO A 194 -8.67 -13.59 7.66
C PRO A 194 -7.85 -14.62 8.44
N ASN A 195 -6.94 -15.33 7.76
CA ASN A 195 -6.11 -16.40 8.36
C ASN A 195 -4.71 -15.93 8.76
N ASP A 196 -4.38 -14.66 8.50
CA ASP A 196 -3.09 -14.11 8.88
C ASP A 196 -2.93 -14.05 10.40
N ASN A 197 -1.69 -14.30 10.83
CA ASN A 197 -1.32 -14.47 12.22
C ASN A 197 0.16 -14.09 12.41
N CYS A 198 0.75 -14.40 13.56
CA CYS A 198 2.14 -14.06 13.85
C CYS A 198 3.17 -14.58 12.83
N ALA A 199 2.85 -15.62 12.05
CA ALA A 199 3.70 -16.06 10.95
C ALA A 199 3.84 -14.98 9.84
N MET A 200 2.77 -14.22 9.54
CA MET A 200 2.82 -13.07 8.63
C MET A 200 3.82 -12.04 9.15
N ALA A 201 3.70 -11.66 10.43
CA ALA A 201 4.60 -10.70 11.04
C ALA A 201 6.06 -11.14 10.96
N THR A 202 6.36 -12.41 11.23
CA THR A 202 7.72 -12.95 11.10
C THR A 202 8.27 -12.86 9.68
N ARG A 203 7.50 -13.24 8.65
CA ARG A 203 7.95 -13.17 7.25
C ARG A 203 8.20 -11.72 6.81
N TRP A 204 7.27 -10.82 7.14
CA TRP A 204 7.37 -9.42 6.76
C TRP A 204 8.48 -8.68 7.49
N VAL A 205 8.70 -8.94 8.78
CA VAL A 205 9.82 -8.34 9.53
C VAL A 205 11.16 -8.85 8.97
N SER A 206 11.26 -10.14 8.64
CA SER A 206 12.46 -10.69 7.99
C SER A 206 12.76 -10.00 6.65
N ALA A 207 11.75 -9.89 5.77
CA ALA A 207 11.89 -9.20 4.49
C ALA A 207 12.19 -7.70 4.66
N ALA A 208 11.57 -7.05 5.67
CA ALA A 208 11.78 -5.64 5.94
C ALA A 208 13.22 -5.33 6.36
N ASN A 209 13.79 -6.18 7.22
CA ASN A 209 15.19 -6.08 7.65
C ASN A 209 16.16 -6.25 6.47
N GLU A 210 15.88 -7.19 5.56
CA GLU A 210 16.73 -7.40 4.39
C GLU A 210 16.67 -6.23 3.40
N LEU A 211 15.48 -5.66 3.19
CA LEU A 211 15.26 -4.57 2.22
C LEU A 211 15.56 -3.18 2.78
N GLY A 212 15.63 -3.01 4.10
CA GLY A 212 15.69 -1.69 4.73
C GLY A 212 14.42 -0.87 4.53
N ILE A 213 13.24 -1.48 4.65
CA ILE A 213 11.93 -0.81 4.54
C ILE A 213 11.24 -0.68 5.90
N TYR A 214 10.29 0.24 5.98
CA TYR A 214 9.41 0.45 7.14
C TYR A 214 8.07 -0.22 6.84
N VAL A 215 7.71 -1.26 7.58
CA VAL A 215 6.53 -2.07 7.29
C VAL A 215 5.37 -1.77 8.23
N VAL A 216 4.17 -1.58 7.66
CA VAL A 216 2.93 -1.31 8.38
C VAL A 216 1.92 -2.43 8.11
N LEU A 217 1.81 -3.38 9.04
CA LEU A 217 0.96 -4.56 8.84
C LEU A 217 -0.49 -4.30 9.25
N LYS A 218 -1.44 -4.93 8.55
CA LYS A 218 -2.83 -4.97 8.98
C LYS A 218 -2.98 -5.84 10.24
N VAL A 219 -3.79 -5.39 11.19
CA VAL A 219 -4.05 -6.11 12.44
C VAL A 219 -4.85 -7.40 12.24
N PHE A 220 -4.63 -8.36 13.13
CA PHE A 220 -5.38 -9.62 13.27
C PHE A 220 -5.51 -9.98 14.77
N GLY A 221 -6.34 -10.94 15.13
CA GLY A 221 -6.52 -11.32 16.54
C GLY A 221 -5.19 -11.75 17.20
N GLY A 222 -4.77 -11.07 18.27
CA GLY A 222 -3.52 -11.41 18.97
C GLY A 222 -2.23 -10.79 18.40
N TYR A 223 -2.34 -9.82 17.48
CA TYR A 223 -1.17 -9.23 16.80
C TYR A 223 -0.11 -8.62 17.74
N ARG A 224 -0.53 -8.08 18.89
CA ARG A 224 0.38 -7.47 19.89
C ARG A 224 1.22 -8.50 20.64
N GLN A 225 0.82 -9.77 20.61
CA GLN A 225 1.50 -10.86 21.30
C GLN A 225 2.53 -11.57 20.41
N CYS A 226 2.64 -11.19 19.14
CA CYS A 226 3.62 -11.77 18.24
C CYS A 226 5.04 -11.41 18.67
N ALA A 227 5.95 -12.40 18.65
CA ALA A 227 7.37 -12.19 18.93
C ALA A 227 8.01 -11.22 17.93
N SER A 228 7.65 -11.34 16.66
CA SER A 228 8.01 -10.38 15.62
C SER A 228 6.98 -9.26 15.59
N GLN A 229 7.42 -8.02 15.82
CA GLN A 229 6.60 -6.83 15.66
C GLN A 229 7.09 -6.02 14.45
N PRO A 230 6.18 -5.61 13.53
CA PRO A 230 6.50 -4.66 12.48
C PRO A 230 6.73 -3.26 13.05
N ASP A 231 7.15 -2.32 12.22
CA ASP A 231 7.35 -0.93 12.65
C ASP A 231 6.04 -0.25 13.08
N ALA A 232 4.93 -0.61 12.43
CA ALA A 232 3.61 -0.13 12.80
C ALA A 232 2.48 -1.10 12.42
N TRP A 233 1.31 -0.84 13.00
CA TRP A 233 0.07 -1.57 12.73
C TRP A 233 -1.03 -0.64 12.23
N HIS A 234 -1.85 -1.16 11.32
CA HIS A 234 -3.05 -0.47 10.84
C HIS A 234 -4.27 -1.39 10.77
N GLN A 235 -5.45 -0.80 10.68
CA GLN A 235 -6.68 -1.53 10.38
C GLN A 235 -7.29 -1.04 9.07
N TYR A 236 -7.74 -1.98 8.25
CA TYR A 236 -8.63 -1.75 7.11
C TYR A 236 -9.95 -2.48 7.38
N ALA A 237 -10.96 -1.74 7.88
CA ALA A 237 -12.29 -2.26 8.20
C ALA A 237 -13.39 -1.21 7.94
N PRO A 238 -13.58 -0.77 6.69
CA PRO A 238 -14.37 0.44 6.40
C PRO A 238 -15.87 0.33 6.65
N ALA A 239 -16.38 -0.85 7.01
CA ALA A 239 -17.73 -1.03 7.53
C ALA A 239 -17.91 -0.47 8.96
N VAL A 240 -16.83 -0.07 9.63
CA VAL A 240 -16.84 0.62 10.92
C VAL A 240 -16.37 2.06 10.69
N ALA A 241 -17.04 3.03 11.29
CA ALA A 241 -16.77 4.45 11.02
C ALA A 241 -15.37 4.92 11.47
N THR A 242 -14.83 4.29 12.52
CA THR A 242 -13.50 4.57 13.07
C THR A 242 -12.86 3.32 13.65
N ASP A 243 -11.54 3.19 13.57
CA ASP A 243 -10.76 2.20 14.31
C ASP A 243 -9.45 2.83 14.82
N ALA A 244 -9.05 2.52 16.06
CA ALA A 244 -7.86 3.09 16.68
C ALA A 244 -6.89 1.98 17.12
N GLN A 245 -5.72 1.93 16.47
CA GLN A 245 -4.59 1.06 16.82
C GLN A 245 -3.43 1.91 17.35
N LEU A 246 -3.68 2.64 18.44
CA LEU A 246 -2.69 3.55 19.01
C LEU A 246 -1.44 2.82 19.55
N PRO A 247 -0.25 3.45 19.47
CA PRO A 247 0.01 4.79 18.93
C PRO A 247 0.14 4.84 17.40
N TRP A 248 0.01 3.71 16.70
CA TRP A 248 0.36 3.59 15.29
C TRP A 248 -0.63 4.25 14.36
N SER A 249 -1.92 3.97 14.48
CA SER A 249 -2.88 4.46 13.51
C SER A 249 -4.26 4.70 14.08
N TYR A 250 -5.00 5.57 13.39
CA TYR A 250 -6.42 5.76 13.57
C TYR A 250 -7.04 5.88 12.17
N SER A 251 -8.03 5.07 11.85
CA SER A 251 -8.72 5.12 10.56
C SER A 251 -10.12 5.70 10.68
N VAL A 252 -10.57 6.37 9.62
CA VAL A 252 -11.92 6.92 9.47
C VAL A 252 -12.51 6.50 8.11
N SER A 253 -13.80 6.18 8.10
CA SER A 253 -14.54 5.79 6.89
C SER A 253 -15.75 6.68 6.68
N PRO A 254 -16.03 7.15 5.44
CA PRO A 254 -17.17 8.01 5.16
C PRO A 254 -18.48 7.23 5.04
N GLY A 255 -18.39 5.93 4.77
CA GLY A 255 -19.50 5.02 4.50
C GLY A 255 -18.98 3.69 3.93
N PHE A 256 -19.86 2.69 3.86
CA PHE A 256 -19.59 1.40 3.23
C PHE A 256 -20.87 0.87 2.61
N TRP A 257 -20.86 0.74 1.29
CA TRP A 257 -21.94 0.16 0.51
C TRP A 257 -21.33 -0.59 -0.67
N LEU A 258 -20.98 -1.85 -0.44
CA LEU A 258 -20.42 -2.71 -1.48
C LEU A 258 -21.45 -2.91 -2.59
N TYR A 259 -21.01 -2.81 -3.83
CA TYR A 259 -21.86 -3.03 -4.99
C TYR A 259 -22.56 -4.41 -4.92
N GLY A 260 -23.88 -4.40 -5.11
CA GLY A 260 -24.70 -5.61 -5.04
C GLY A 260 -25.08 -6.07 -3.64
N GLU A 261 -24.68 -5.34 -2.58
CA GLU A 261 -25.03 -5.63 -1.19
C GLU A 261 -25.85 -4.51 -0.54
N GLY A 262 -26.33 -4.76 0.69
CA GLY A 262 -26.93 -3.74 1.55
C GLY A 262 -25.88 -2.79 2.14
N VAL A 263 -26.33 -1.59 2.54
CA VAL A 263 -25.50 -0.60 3.23
C VAL A 263 -25.03 -1.15 4.57
N ARG A 264 -23.71 -1.20 4.80
CA ARG A 264 -23.13 -1.65 6.09
C ARG A 264 -22.77 -0.47 7.00
N LEU A 265 -22.38 0.65 6.39
CA LEU A 265 -22.16 1.91 7.08
C LEU A 265 -22.77 3.03 6.24
N ALA A 266 -23.83 3.65 6.75
CA ALA A 266 -24.46 4.78 6.08
C ALA A 266 -23.54 6.01 6.08
N ARG A 267 -23.62 6.79 5.01
CA ARG A 267 -22.90 8.05 4.87
C ARG A 267 -23.53 9.13 5.75
N ASP A 268 -22.71 9.76 6.60
CA ASP A 268 -23.10 10.90 7.43
C ASP A 268 -21.92 11.90 7.49
N PRO A 269 -21.95 13.01 6.72
CA PRO A 269 -20.90 14.02 6.73
C PRO A 269 -20.65 14.66 8.11
N ALA A 270 -21.69 14.82 8.93
CA ALA A 270 -21.53 15.38 10.26
C ALA A 270 -20.82 14.39 11.20
N ALA A 271 -21.15 13.10 11.13
CA ALA A 271 -20.41 12.07 11.85
C ALA A 271 -18.98 11.94 11.34
N PHE A 272 -18.77 11.96 10.02
CA PHE A 272 -17.42 11.91 9.44
C PHE A 272 -16.56 13.08 9.92
N ARG A 273 -17.11 14.30 10.00
CA ARG A 273 -16.42 15.46 10.58
C ARG A 273 -15.96 15.21 12.02
N ARG A 274 -16.86 14.73 12.89
CA ARG A 274 -16.51 14.39 14.29
C ARG A 274 -15.46 13.28 14.38
N ASN A 275 -15.51 12.31 13.46
CA ASN A 275 -14.53 11.23 13.39
C ASN A 275 -13.14 11.74 12.99
N VAL A 276 -13.07 12.67 12.02
CA VAL A 276 -11.82 13.33 11.63
C VAL A 276 -11.25 14.19 12.77
N GLU A 277 -12.10 14.92 13.50
CA GLU A 277 -11.71 15.67 14.71
C GLU A 277 -11.13 14.73 15.78
N SER A 278 -11.78 13.59 16.01
CA SER A 278 -11.33 12.57 16.97
C SER A 278 -10.01 11.93 16.55
N MET A 279 -9.85 11.63 15.26
CA MET A 279 -8.61 11.12 14.68
C MET A 279 -7.44 12.10 14.89
N VAL A 280 -7.66 13.40 14.65
CA VAL A 280 -6.64 14.44 14.88
C VAL A 280 -6.33 14.61 16.37
N ALA A 281 -7.34 14.55 17.23
CA ALA A 281 -7.16 14.66 18.68
C ALA A 281 -6.39 13.47 19.28
N ALA A 282 -6.54 12.27 18.70
CA ALA A 282 -5.86 11.05 19.15
C ALA A 282 -4.35 11.02 18.85
N LYS A 283 -3.86 11.91 17.97
CA LYS A 283 -2.44 12.02 17.57
C LYS A 283 -1.77 10.67 17.21
N PRO A 284 -2.40 9.81 16.38
CA PRO A 284 -1.74 8.59 15.92
C PRO A 284 -0.54 8.93 15.04
N LYS A 285 0.39 8.00 14.83
CA LYS A 285 1.40 8.15 13.79
C LYS A 285 0.77 8.32 12.41
N PHE A 286 -0.24 7.50 12.09
CA PHE A 286 -0.98 7.54 10.83
C PHE A 286 -2.46 7.86 11.03
N GLN A 287 -2.91 8.96 10.44
CA GLN A 287 -4.33 9.31 10.29
C GLN A 287 -4.82 8.74 8.95
N LEU A 288 -5.59 7.67 8.95
CA LEU A 288 -5.91 6.88 7.77
C LEU A 288 -7.33 7.14 7.25
N ILE A 289 -7.46 7.44 5.96
CA ILE A 289 -8.75 7.56 5.27
C ILE A 289 -9.00 6.29 4.45
N THR A 290 -10.08 5.58 4.77
CA THR A 290 -10.60 4.44 4.00
C THR A 290 -11.89 4.86 3.30
N THR A 291 -11.85 5.29 2.04
CA THR A 291 -10.70 5.34 1.10
C THR A 291 -10.75 6.60 0.25
N PHE A 292 -9.69 6.91 -0.50
CA PHE A 292 -9.77 7.99 -1.49
C PHE A 292 -10.79 7.63 -2.58
N ASN A 293 -10.63 6.50 -3.27
CA ASN A 293 -11.38 6.19 -4.49
C ASN A 293 -11.78 4.71 -4.67
N GLU A 294 -12.03 3.97 -3.58
CA GLU A 294 -12.54 2.59 -3.68
C GLU A 294 -14.05 2.58 -3.97
N TRP A 295 -14.37 2.76 -5.25
CA TRP A 295 -15.75 2.93 -5.72
C TRP A 295 -16.60 1.66 -5.61
N GLY A 296 -15.98 0.48 -5.72
CA GLY A 296 -16.68 -0.82 -5.64
C GLY A 296 -17.22 -1.10 -4.24
N GLU A 297 -16.42 -0.83 -3.21
CA GLU A 297 -16.84 -0.94 -1.81
C GLU A 297 -17.74 0.22 -1.35
N GLY A 298 -17.83 1.28 -2.15
CA GLY A 298 -18.59 2.48 -1.79
C GLY A 298 -17.96 3.27 -0.64
N THR A 299 -16.66 3.15 -0.42
CA THR A 299 -15.92 3.79 0.70
C THR A 299 -15.18 5.07 0.29
N SER A 300 -15.27 5.44 -1.00
CA SER A 300 -14.62 6.62 -1.59
C SER A 300 -14.97 7.96 -0.90
N VAL A 301 -13.97 8.83 -0.72
CA VAL A 301 -14.14 10.27 -0.42
C VAL A 301 -13.97 11.17 -1.65
N GLU A 302 -13.50 10.64 -2.79
CA GLU A 302 -13.36 11.36 -4.06
C GLU A 302 -14.70 12.01 -4.46
N PRO A 303 -14.71 13.17 -5.15
CA PRO A 303 -15.94 13.89 -5.43
C PRO A 303 -16.96 13.04 -6.20
N ALA A 304 -18.21 13.02 -5.73
CA ALA A 304 -19.34 12.40 -6.40
C ALA A 304 -20.57 13.32 -6.42
N GLN A 305 -21.49 13.04 -7.35
CA GLN A 305 -22.75 13.77 -7.47
C GLN A 305 -23.63 13.67 -6.21
N GLN A 306 -23.45 12.63 -5.41
CA GLN A 306 -24.21 12.38 -4.18
C GLN A 306 -23.74 13.22 -2.99
N TRP A 307 -22.55 13.84 -3.06
CA TRP A 307 -22.02 14.71 -2.01
C TRP A 307 -21.37 15.96 -2.57
N PRO A 308 -22.12 16.78 -3.33
CA PRO A 308 -21.58 18.00 -3.91
C PRO A 308 -21.28 19.02 -2.82
N SER A 309 -20.41 19.96 -3.12
CA SER A 309 -20.12 21.10 -2.27
C SER A 309 -19.72 22.33 -3.09
N PRO A 310 -19.76 23.55 -2.51
CA PRO A 310 -19.41 24.77 -3.24
C PRO A 310 -17.96 24.83 -3.75
N SER A 311 -17.03 24.09 -3.14
CA SER A 311 -15.64 24.00 -3.61
C SER A 311 -15.47 23.19 -4.91
N GLY A 312 -16.49 22.42 -5.30
CA GLY A 312 -16.41 21.43 -6.37
C GLY A 312 -15.63 20.17 -6.00
N LYS A 313 -15.11 20.07 -4.77
CA LYS A 313 -14.34 18.93 -4.26
C LYS A 313 -15.16 17.95 -3.41
N GLY A 314 -16.43 18.27 -3.18
CA GLY A 314 -17.35 17.44 -2.43
C GLY A 314 -17.12 17.48 -0.91
N VAL A 315 -18.19 17.18 -0.16
CA VAL A 315 -18.24 17.45 1.28
C VAL A 315 -17.14 16.74 2.09
N TYR A 316 -16.72 15.54 1.67
CA TYR A 316 -15.73 14.76 2.42
C TYR A 316 -14.32 15.33 2.29
N LEU A 317 -13.92 15.79 1.10
CA LEU A 317 -12.63 16.46 0.92
C LEU A 317 -12.62 17.83 1.60
N ASP A 318 -13.75 18.54 1.61
CA ASP A 318 -13.90 19.80 2.36
C ASP A 318 -13.73 19.59 3.87
N ILE A 319 -14.34 18.55 4.43
CA ILE A 319 -14.17 18.21 5.86
C ILE A 319 -12.69 17.94 6.18
N LEU A 320 -11.99 17.17 5.34
CA LEU A 320 -10.56 16.91 5.52
C LEU A 320 -9.72 18.18 5.37
N HIS A 321 -10.07 19.07 4.44
CA HIS A 321 -9.43 20.36 4.25
C HIS A 321 -9.58 21.27 5.47
N ASP A 322 -10.79 21.35 6.04
CA ASP A 322 -11.13 22.24 7.15
C ASP A 322 -10.46 21.81 8.46
N ILE A 323 -10.14 20.53 8.61
CA ILE A 323 -9.54 19.97 9.82
C ILE A 323 -8.10 19.55 9.51
N PRO A 324 -7.10 20.44 9.71
CA PRO A 324 -5.71 20.11 9.39
C PRO A 324 -5.17 18.98 10.29
N PRO A 325 -4.26 18.13 9.79
CA PRO A 325 -3.51 17.21 10.65
C PRO A 325 -2.67 18.01 11.65
N ARG A 326 -2.41 17.44 12.83
CA ARG A 326 -1.61 18.04 13.92
C ARG A 326 -0.34 17.25 14.16
#